data_AF-A0A7S3X1U4-F1
#
_entry.id   AF-A0A7S3X1U4-F1
#
_cell.length_a   1.000
_cell.length_b   1.000
_cell.length_c   1.000
_cell.angle_alpha   90.00
_cell.angle_beta   90.00
_cell.angle_gamma   90.00
#
_symmetry.space_group_name_H-M   'P 1'
#
loop_
_entity.id
_entity.type
_entity.pdbx_description
1 polymer ?
#
loop_
_entity_poly.entity_id
_entity_poly.type
_entity_poly.pdbx_seq_one_letter_code
_entity_poly.pdbx_strand_id
1 'polypeptide(L)'
;MVEARLASSLAASVAAAERALRRRVFGGGAGGRLAAADVAAVRKAAGDANFRASHAQCRLLWSRCAASLAALRAVLLPSRRRFHARVERCNDTLSGCVGPAAAEYHERLALEAGKGEEEFNARFHGQLSHALFLLCVGGILTFRYVAVSALAEVGCWLLLASVELLPRLAALAQFSPVAAATASVWETAAGKAAVEWYEAVVFNPVADMDNLLLPLAAGLLAVCTARYCRRCARATRRWRGRSAGSYRHVGGGDDEEEEEEDDLS
;
A
#
# COMPACT_ATOMS: atom_id res chain seq x y z
N MET A 1 32.27 18.74 17.17
CA MET A 1 33.75 18.62 17.00
C MET A 1 34.23 18.74 15.56
N VAL A 2 33.55 18.13 14.57
CA VAL A 2 33.97 18.15 13.15
C VAL A 2 33.89 19.55 12.53
N GLU A 3 32.82 20.31 12.79
CA GLU A 3 32.67 21.68 12.28
C GLU A 3 33.77 22.64 12.78
N ALA A 4 34.15 22.53 14.05
CA ALA A 4 35.25 23.33 14.62
C ALA A 4 36.61 22.97 13.98
N ARG A 5 36.82 21.70 13.61
CA ARG A 5 38.02 21.26 12.86
C ARG A 5 38.00 21.76 11.42
N LEU A 6 36.85 21.73 10.75
CA LEU A 6 36.71 22.28 9.40
C LEU A 6 36.95 23.80 9.40
N ALA A 7 36.33 24.52 10.33
CA ALA A 7 36.48 25.97 10.46
C ALA A 7 37.94 26.37 10.74
N SER A 8 38.64 25.64 11.63
CA SER A 8 40.05 25.89 11.90
C SER A 8 40.96 25.53 10.71
N SER A 9 40.67 24.44 9.99
CA SER A 9 41.41 24.09 8.77
C SER A 9 41.20 25.10 7.63
N LEU A 10 39.98 25.64 7.49
CA LEU A 10 39.65 26.70 6.54
C LEU A 10 40.34 28.01 6.92
N ALA A 11 40.34 28.36 8.21
CA ALA A 11 41.04 29.55 8.69
C ALA A 11 42.56 29.43 8.44
N ALA A 12 43.14 28.25 8.67
CA ALA A 12 44.55 27.99 8.40
C ALA A 12 44.90 28.05 6.90
N SER A 13 44.05 27.49 6.04
CA SER A 13 44.27 27.51 4.58
C SER A 13 44.10 28.91 3.99
N VAL A 14 43.11 29.68 4.46
CA VAL A 14 42.93 31.11 4.08
C VAL A 14 44.13 31.93 4.54
N ALA A 15 44.59 31.76 5.78
CA ALA A 15 45.76 32.46 6.30
C ALA A 15 47.06 32.06 5.57
N ALA A 16 47.17 30.81 5.11
CA ALA A 16 48.30 30.36 4.29
C ALA A 16 48.25 30.95 2.88
N ALA A 17 47.08 30.99 2.25
CA ALA A 17 46.86 31.61 0.95
C ALA A 17 47.14 33.11 0.98
N GLU A 18 46.69 33.81 2.01
CA GLU A 18 46.95 35.24 2.21
C GLU A 18 48.46 35.52 2.35
N ARG A 19 49.17 34.70 3.13
CA ARG A 19 50.64 34.78 3.27
C ARG A 19 51.38 34.46 1.98
N ALA A 20 50.85 33.56 1.15
CA ALA A 20 51.44 33.24 -0.16
C ALA A 20 51.22 34.38 -1.17
N LEU A 21 50.05 34.99 -1.16
CA LEU A 21 49.70 36.11 -2.04
C LEU A 21 50.51 37.37 -1.68
N ARG A 22 50.64 37.67 -0.38
CA ARG A 22 51.53 38.75 0.12
C ARG A 22 52.99 38.57 -0.29
N ARG A 23 53.47 37.32 -0.40
CA ARG A 23 54.82 37.00 -0.87
C ARG A 23 54.99 37.09 -2.39
N ARG A 24 53.91 37.14 -3.17
CA ARG A 24 53.97 37.28 -4.64
C ARG A 24 53.77 38.71 -5.10
N VAL A 25 53.07 39.52 -4.32
CA VAL A 25 52.89 40.96 -4.56
C VAL A 25 54.11 41.71 -4.00
N PHE A 26 55.22 41.70 -4.73
CA PHE A 26 56.35 42.59 -4.47
C PHE A 26 56.19 43.88 -5.29
N GLY A 27 56.29 45.05 -4.66
CA GLY A 27 56.49 46.34 -5.35
C GLY A 27 55.33 47.34 -5.37
N GLY A 28 54.13 47.01 -4.88
CA GLY A 28 53.03 47.98 -4.77
C GLY A 28 53.14 48.83 -3.49
N GLY A 29 53.74 50.02 -3.57
CA GLY A 29 53.93 50.93 -2.43
C GLY A 29 52.65 51.17 -1.62
N ALA A 30 52.75 51.10 -0.29
CA ALA A 30 51.86 51.55 0.80
C ALA A 30 50.31 51.34 0.73
N GLY A 31 49.71 51.00 -0.41
CA GLY A 31 48.26 50.92 -0.62
C GLY A 31 47.74 49.55 -1.05
N GLY A 32 48.60 48.58 -1.38
CA GLY A 32 48.20 47.22 -1.78
C GLY A 32 47.90 46.29 -0.61
N ARG A 33 47.24 46.76 0.45
CA ARG A 33 46.74 45.86 1.50
C ARG A 33 45.43 45.27 0.99
N LEU A 34 45.38 43.95 0.78
CA LEU A 34 44.10 43.23 0.71
C LEU A 34 43.28 43.68 1.91
N ALA A 35 42.20 44.42 1.67
CA ALA A 35 41.40 44.94 2.75
C ALA A 35 40.76 43.74 3.46
N ALA A 36 40.57 43.83 4.78
CA ALA A 36 39.82 42.81 5.51
C ALA A 36 38.43 42.58 4.88
N ALA A 37 37.88 43.61 4.23
CA ALA A 37 36.66 43.56 3.43
C ALA A 37 36.77 42.61 2.20
N ASP A 38 37.88 42.60 1.48
CA ASP A 38 38.07 41.73 0.30
C ASP A 38 38.15 40.26 0.71
N VAL A 39 38.88 39.98 1.79
CA VAL A 39 38.99 38.63 2.36
C VAL A 39 37.63 38.16 2.91
N ALA A 40 36.87 39.05 3.54
CA ALA A 40 35.51 38.75 3.98
C ALA A 40 34.56 38.48 2.81
N ALA A 41 34.65 39.25 1.72
CA ALA A 41 33.86 39.05 0.51
C ALA A 41 34.16 37.69 -0.15
N VAL A 42 35.43 37.31 -0.27
CA VAL A 42 35.83 35.99 -0.81
C VAL A 42 35.35 34.85 0.10
N ARG A 43 35.45 34.99 1.42
CA ARG A 43 34.94 34.00 2.36
C ARG A 43 33.41 33.84 2.23
N LYS A 44 32.69 34.95 2.10
CA LYS A 44 31.24 34.92 1.88
C LYS A 44 30.89 34.23 0.57
N ALA A 45 31.54 34.60 -0.54
CA ALA A 45 31.34 33.97 -1.84
C ALA A 45 31.64 32.46 -1.83
N ALA A 46 32.69 32.03 -1.12
CA ALA A 46 33.00 30.61 -0.92
C ALA A 46 31.94 29.89 -0.06
N GLY A 47 31.41 30.54 0.96
CA GLY A 47 30.27 30.05 1.75
C GLY A 47 29.01 29.88 0.90
N ASP A 48 28.68 30.88 0.09
CA ASP A 48 27.52 30.86 -0.81
C ASP A 48 27.68 29.81 -1.92
N ALA A 49 28.90 29.58 -2.42
CA ALA A 49 29.20 28.50 -3.37
C ALA A 49 29.04 27.12 -2.71
N ASN A 50 29.53 26.96 -1.48
CA ASN A 50 29.37 25.72 -0.71
C ASN A 50 27.90 25.42 -0.40
N PHE A 51 27.13 26.44 -0.02
CA PHE A 51 25.69 26.33 0.21
C PHE A 51 24.95 25.86 -1.05
N ARG A 52 25.26 26.47 -2.21
CA ARG A 52 24.67 26.08 -3.50
C ARG A 52 25.06 24.66 -3.92
N ALA A 53 26.32 24.27 -3.73
CA ALA A 53 26.81 22.93 -4.04
C ALA A 53 26.12 21.87 -3.15
N SER A 54 26.03 22.14 -1.84
CA SER A 54 25.32 21.29 -0.87
C SER A 54 23.84 21.14 -1.25
N HIS A 55 23.14 22.24 -1.55
CA HIS A 55 21.75 22.17 -2.02
C HIS A 55 21.59 21.36 -3.31
N ALA A 56 22.47 21.55 -4.30
CA ALA A 56 22.38 20.83 -5.56
C ALA A 56 22.48 19.31 -5.36
N GLN A 57 23.43 18.86 -4.52
CA GLN A 57 23.59 17.46 -4.16
C GLN A 57 22.38 16.92 -3.39
N CYS A 58 21.96 17.61 -2.33
CA CYS A 58 20.85 17.17 -1.49
C CYS A 58 19.52 17.14 -2.25
N ARG A 59 19.32 18.06 -3.19
CA ARG A 59 18.14 18.06 -4.08
C ARG A 59 18.08 16.82 -4.97
N LEU A 60 19.21 16.31 -5.46
CA LEU A 60 19.26 15.09 -6.26
C LEU A 60 18.95 13.84 -5.43
N LEU A 61 19.39 13.79 -4.18
CA LEU A 61 19.03 12.71 -3.26
C LEU A 61 17.55 12.79 -2.89
N TRP A 62 17.06 13.99 -2.60
CA TRP A 62 15.66 14.26 -2.30
C TRP A 62 14.74 13.84 -3.44
N SER A 63 15.06 14.15 -4.71
CA SER A 63 14.20 13.78 -5.84
C SER A 63 14.04 12.26 -5.98
N ARG A 64 15.10 11.49 -5.72
CA ARG A 64 15.06 10.01 -5.70
C ARG A 64 14.18 9.50 -4.56
N CYS A 65 14.34 10.05 -3.36
CA CYS A 65 13.48 9.71 -2.24
C CYS A 65 12.01 10.06 -2.51
N ALA A 66 11.73 11.28 -2.97
CA ALA A 66 10.38 11.76 -3.27
C ALA A 66 9.70 10.90 -4.34
N ALA A 67 10.42 10.48 -5.38
CA ALA A 67 9.90 9.54 -6.37
C ALA A 67 9.56 8.18 -5.75
N SER A 68 10.40 7.68 -4.83
CA SER A 68 10.14 6.42 -4.11
C SER A 68 8.94 6.50 -3.15
N LEU A 69 8.73 7.65 -2.52
CA LEU A 69 7.56 7.92 -1.67
C LEU A 69 6.28 8.08 -2.51
N ALA A 70 6.37 8.72 -3.67
CA ALA A 70 5.26 8.83 -4.61
C ALA A 70 4.80 7.45 -5.12
N ALA A 71 5.74 6.52 -5.34
CA ALA A 71 5.42 5.16 -5.78
C ALA A 71 4.56 4.37 -4.78
N LEU A 72 4.65 4.67 -3.47
CA LEU A 72 3.78 4.05 -2.45
C LEU A 72 2.30 4.39 -2.66
N ARG A 73 1.99 5.56 -3.23
CA ARG A 73 0.60 5.97 -3.51
C ARG A 73 -0.04 5.16 -4.63
N ALA A 74 0.76 4.51 -5.48
CA ALA A 74 0.30 3.69 -6.60
C ALA A 74 0.10 2.21 -6.25
N VAL A 75 0.49 1.79 -5.05
CA VAL A 75 0.33 0.40 -4.59
C VAL A 75 -1.15 0.09 -4.33
N LEU A 76 -1.60 -1.10 -4.76
CA LEU A 76 -2.98 -1.57 -4.62
C LEU A 76 -3.32 -1.91 -3.16
N LEU A 77 -2.39 -2.57 -2.44
CA LEU A 77 -2.54 -2.93 -1.04
C LEU A 77 -1.70 -1.99 -0.15
N PRO A 78 -2.31 -0.99 0.51
CA PRO A 78 -1.59 -0.14 1.44
C PRO A 78 -1.15 -0.94 2.69
N SER A 79 0.08 -0.76 3.14
CA SER A 79 0.57 -1.28 4.43
C SER A 79 1.45 -0.26 5.15
N ARG A 80 1.24 -0.07 6.46
CA ARG A 80 1.97 0.93 7.25
C ARG A 80 3.44 0.56 7.38
N ARG A 81 3.73 -0.73 7.58
CA ARG A 81 5.12 -1.25 7.60
C ARG A 81 5.91 -0.89 6.34
N ARG A 82 5.28 -0.97 5.16
CA ARG A 82 5.94 -0.63 3.89
C ARG A 82 6.19 0.87 3.77
N PHE A 83 5.30 1.71 4.31
CA PHE A 83 5.53 3.13 4.43
C PHE A 83 6.74 3.43 5.33
N HIS A 84 6.78 2.90 6.55
CA HIS A 84 7.90 3.12 7.47
C HIS A 84 9.23 2.61 6.92
N ALA A 85 9.28 1.39 6.37
CA ALA A 85 10.49 0.84 5.76
C ALA A 85 11.01 1.68 4.58
N ARG A 86 10.12 2.38 3.86
CA ARG A 86 10.51 3.28 2.76
C ARG A 86 10.97 4.63 3.27
N VAL A 87 10.36 5.15 4.34
CA VAL A 87 10.84 6.36 5.02
C VAL A 87 12.24 6.12 5.60
N GLU A 88 12.49 4.97 6.23
CA GLU A 88 13.83 4.57 6.70
C GLU A 88 14.84 4.50 5.54
N ARG A 89 14.50 3.82 4.45
CA ARG A 89 15.36 3.76 3.27
C ARG A 89 15.61 5.15 2.67
N CYS A 90 14.62 6.04 2.72
CA CYS A 90 14.82 7.42 2.32
C CYS A 90 15.79 8.15 3.25
N ASN A 91 15.65 7.98 4.57
CA ASN A 91 16.58 8.54 5.54
C ASN A 91 18.02 8.07 5.27
N ASP A 92 18.21 6.79 4.95
CA ASP A 92 19.50 6.24 4.55
C ASP A 92 20.03 6.89 3.27
N THR A 93 19.19 7.12 2.24
CA THR A 93 19.62 7.84 1.03
C THR A 93 19.96 9.31 1.30
N LEU A 94 19.26 9.93 2.26
CA LEU A 94 19.47 11.32 2.63
C LEU A 94 20.71 11.50 3.51
N SER A 95 21.18 10.45 4.17
CA SER A 95 22.42 10.50 4.98
C SER A 95 23.67 10.87 4.15
N GLY A 96 23.62 10.68 2.82
CA GLY A 96 24.62 11.18 1.88
C GLY A 96 24.55 12.69 1.57
N CYS A 97 23.56 13.41 2.08
CA CYS A 97 23.45 14.86 2.00
C CYS A 97 24.33 15.48 3.09
N VAL A 98 25.37 16.20 2.68
CA VAL A 98 26.35 16.82 3.60
C VAL A 98 26.41 18.31 3.33
N GLY A 99 26.63 19.09 4.39
CA GLY A 99 26.81 20.53 4.32
C GLY A 99 25.66 21.34 4.94
N PRO A 100 25.64 22.66 4.74
CA PRO A 100 24.73 23.56 5.45
C PRO A 100 23.25 23.33 5.09
N ALA A 101 22.95 22.74 3.94
CA ALA A 101 21.58 22.45 3.51
C ALA A 101 21.02 21.14 4.10
N ALA A 102 21.83 20.32 4.77
CA ALA A 102 21.40 18.98 5.19
C ALA A 102 20.25 18.99 6.19
N ALA A 103 20.30 19.88 7.19
CA ALA A 103 19.26 20.00 8.20
C ALA A 103 17.88 20.29 7.57
N GLU A 104 17.82 21.19 6.57
CA GLU A 104 16.58 21.55 5.89
C GLU A 104 15.93 20.35 5.18
N TYR A 105 16.72 19.51 4.51
CA TYR A 105 16.19 18.33 3.83
C TYR A 105 15.76 17.22 4.80
N HIS A 106 16.46 17.05 5.94
CA HIS A 106 16.04 16.11 6.98
C HIS A 106 14.74 16.57 7.68
N GLU A 107 14.60 17.87 7.97
CA GLU A 107 13.36 18.45 8.50
C GLU A 107 12.21 18.28 7.51
N ARG A 108 12.46 18.54 6.22
CA ARG A 108 11.49 18.30 5.15
C ARG A 108 11.07 16.84 5.07
N LEU A 109 12.00 15.90 5.24
CA LEU A 109 11.66 14.47 5.29
C LEU A 109 10.73 14.17 6.46
N ALA A 110 11.03 14.68 7.66
CA ALA A 110 10.21 14.48 8.84
C ALA A 110 8.79 15.03 8.66
N LEU A 111 8.67 16.21 8.06
CA LEU A 111 7.39 16.85 7.78
C LEU A 111 6.55 16.07 6.74
N GLU A 112 7.16 15.63 5.64
CA GLU A 112 6.50 14.82 4.62
C GLU A 112 6.15 13.42 5.14
N ALA A 113 6.99 12.83 6.01
CA ALA A 113 6.71 11.57 6.65
C ALA A 113 5.51 11.67 7.61
N GLY A 114 5.43 12.74 8.42
CA GLY A 114 4.31 12.97 9.32
C GLY A 114 2.98 13.18 8.57
N LYS A 115 2.97 14.07 7.57
CA LYS A 115 1.79 14.27 6.71
C LYS A 115 1.40 13.00 5.95
N GLY A 116 2.41 12.31 5.42
CA GLY A 116 2.23 11.06 4.70
C GLY A 116 1.64 9.97 5.58
N GLU A 117 2.02 9.89 6.86
CA GLU A 117 1.47 8.91 7.79
C GLU A 117 -0.02 9.14 8.06
N GLU A 118 -0.43 10.38 8.29
CA GLU A 118 -1.85 10.72 8.53
C GLU A 118 -2.72 10.42 7.30
N GLU A 119 -2.30 10.91 6.12
CA GLU A 119 -3.00 10.66 4.86
C GLU A 119 -3.08 9.16 4.54
N PHE A 120 -1.97 8.46 4.75
CA PHE A 120 -1.88 7.03 4.48
C PHE A 120 -2.75 6.22 5.45
N ASN A 121 -2.77 6.57 6.73
CA ASN A 121 -3.56 5.88 7.74
C ASN A 121 -5.07 6.03 7.48
N ALA A 122 -5.53 7.23 7.12
CA ALA A 122 -6.93 7.47 6.76
C ALA A 122 -7.35 6.65 5.52
N ARG A 123 -6.50 6.66 4.48
CA ARG A 123 -6.74 5.87 3.26
C ARG A 123 -6.68 4.36 3.51
N PHE A 124 -5.73 3.92 4.33
CA PHE A 124 -5.55 2.53 4.72
C PHE A 124 -6.81 1.97 5.39
N HIS A 125 -7.32 2.66 6.41
CA HIS A 125 -8.53 2.24 7.11
C HIS A 125 -9.77 2.20 6.20
N GLY A 126 -9.94 3.19 5.31
CA GLY A 126 -11.05 3.22 4.36
C GLY A 126 -10.98 2.12 3.29
N GLN A 127 -9.78 1.80 2.79
CA GLN A 127 -9.62 0.70 1.84
C GLN A 127 -9.77 -0.67 2.51
N LEU A 128 -9.27 -0.81 3.74
CA LEU A 128 -9.37 -2.06 4.51
C LEU A 128 -10.83 -2.40 4.86
N SER A 129 -11.64 -1.41 5.26
CA SER A 129 -13.07 -1.62 5.52
C SER A 129 -13.83 -2.06 4.26
N HIS A 130 -13.58 -1.41 3.12
CA HIS A 130 -14.19 -1.78 1.84
C HIS A 130 -13.73 -3.17 1.37
N ALA A 131 -12.44 -3.48 1.48
CA ALA A 131 -11.90 -4.78 1.11
C ALA A 131 -12.49 -5.89 1.99
N LEU A 132 -12.60 -5.65 3.30
CA LEU A 132 -13.18 -6.60 4.25
C LEU A 132 -14.68 -6.82 3.98
N PHE A 133 -15.43 -5.76 3.66
CA PHE A 133 -16.83 -5.87 3.24
C PHE A 133 -16.98 -6.78 2.00
N LEU A 134 -16.20 -6.52 0.96
CA LEU A 134 -16.21 -7.33 -0.27
C LEU A 134 -15.81 -8.79 0.00
N LEU A 135 -14.81 -9.01 0.86
CA LEU A 135 -14.38 -10.35 1.28
C LEU A 135 -15.48 -11.08 2.02
N CYS A 136 -16.19 -10.43 2.95
CA CYS A 136 -17.32 -11.02 3.65
C CYS A 136 -18.44 -11.44 2.70
N VAL A 137 -18.87 -10.55 1.79
CA VAL A 137 -19.92 -10.85 0.80
C VAL A 137 -19.48 -12.00 -0.13
N GLY A 138 -18.26 -11.94 -0.66
CA GLY A 138 -17.70 -13.01 -1.47
C GLY A 138 -17.57 -14.34 -0.71
N GLY A 139 -17.21 -14.28 0.57
CA GLY A 139 -17.13 -15.41 1.49
C GLY A 139 -18.49 -16.06 1.70
N ILE A 140 -19.54 -15.29 1.98
CA ILE A 140 -20.93 -15.78 2.11
C ILE A 140 -21.33 -16.55 0.85
N LEU A 141 -21.15 -15.96 -0.33
CA LEU A 141 -21.48 -16.62 -1.60
C LEU A 141 -20.64 -17.90 -1.82
N THR A 142 -19.35 -17.84 -1.52
CA THR A 142 -18.45 -18.99 -1.71
C THR A 142 -18.79 -20.13 -0.77
N PHE A 143 -18.99 -19.86 0.52
CA PHE A 143 -19.35 -20.88 1.49
C PHE A 143 -20.75 -21.44 1.26
N ARG A 144 -21.69 -20.63 0.76
CA ARG A 144 -23.05 -21.08 0.44
C ARG A 144 -23.09 -21.97 -0.81
N TYR A 145 -22.44 -21.55 -1.90
CA TYR A 145 -22.63 -22.21 -3.21
C TYR A 145 -21.49 -23.17 -3.59
N VAL A 146 -20.28 -22.96 -3.07
CA VAL A 146 -19.09 -23.72 -3.45
C VAL A 146 -18.72 -24.74 -2.39
N ALA A 147 -18.48 -24.31 -1.16
CA ALA A 147 -18.03 -25.19 -0.07
C ALA A 147 -19.17 -25.85 0.72
N VAL A 148 -20.37 -25.27 0.68
CA VAL A 148 -21.58 -25.71 1.40
C VAL A 148 -21.31 -25.87 2.90
N SER A 149 -20.66 -24.88 3.51
CA SER A 149 -20.34 -24.86 4.94
C SER A 149 -21.16 -23.80 5.66
N ALA A 150 -22.18 -24.23 6.40
CA ALA A 150 -23.07 -23.33 7.14
C ALA A 150 -22.35 -22.58 8.28
N LEU A 151 -21.41 -23.24 8.96
CA LEU A 151 -20.62 -22.59 10.03
C LEU A 151 -19.76 -21.44 9.49
N ALA A 152 -19.12 -21.65 8.34
CA ALA A 152 -18.30 -20.62 7.70
C ALA A 152 -19.17 -19.48 7.15
N GLU A 153 -20.36 -19.79 6.61
CA GLU A 153 -21.35 -18.79 6.18
C GLU A 153 -21.80 -17.90 7.34
N VAL A 154 -22.17 -18.48 8.49
CA VAL A 154 -22.54 -17.74 9.70
C VAL A 154 -21.37 -16.89 10.20
N GLY A 155 -20.14 -17.42 10.17
CA GLY A 155 -18.94 -16.66 10.50
C GLY A 155 -18.77 -15.40 9.65
N CYS A 156 -18.97 -15.51 8.32
CA CYS A 156 -18.92 -14.35 7.43
C CYS A 156 -20.06 -13.35 7.67
N TRP A 157 -21.27 -13.82 8.01
CA TRP A 157 -22.37 -12.93 8.40
C TRP A 157 -22.07 -12.16 9.68
N LEU A 158 -21.53 -12.82 10.70
CA LEU A 158 -21.14 -12.17 11.95
C LEU A 158 -20.02 -11.15 11.73
N LEU A 159 -19.03 -11.48 10.90
CA LEU A 159 -17.95 -10.56 10.53
C LEU A 159 -18.46 -9.37 9.71
N LEU A 160 -19.39 -9.58 8.78
CA LEU A 160 -20.02 -8.50 8.03
C LEU A 160 -20.81 -7.57 8.96
N ALA A 161 -21.59 -8.16 9.88
CA ALA A 161 -22.33 -7.41 10.88
C ALA A 161 -21.39 -6.61 11.78
N SER A 162 -20.26 -7.15 12.22
CA SER A 162 -19.33 -6.39 13.06
C SER A 162 -18.72 -5.20 12.29
N VAL A 163 -18.35 -5.37 11.02
CA VAL A 163 -17.80 -4.29 10.19
C VAL A 163 -18.80 -3.15 9.96
N GLU A 164 -20.08 -3.46 9.77
CA GLU A 164 -21.14 -2.46 9.49
C GLU A 164 -21.78 -1.86 10.75
N LEU A 165 -21.90 -2.67 11.81
CA LEU A 165 -22.64 -2.31 13.01
C LEU A 165 -21.73 -1.61 14.04
N LEU A 166 -20.47 -2.03 14.19
CA LEU A 166 -19.56 -1.42 15.17
C LEU A 166 -19.31 0.08 14.92
N PRO A 167 -19.08 0.57 13.68
CA PRO A 167 -18.91 2.00 13.43
C PRO A 167 -20.19 2.80 13.70
N ARG A 168 -21.36 2.23 13.37
CA ARG A 168 -22.66 2.89 13.62
C ARG A 168 -23.00 2.93 15.11
N LEU A 169 -22.70 1.87 15.85
CA LEU A 169 -22.86 1.83 17.30
C LEU A 169 -21.88 2.79 18.00
N ALA A 170 -20.64 2.91 17.52
CA ALA A 170 -19.68 3.90 18.03
C ALA A 170 -20.14 5.34 17.78
N ALA A 171 -20.72 5.62 16.61
CA ALA A 171 -21.30 6.94 16.29
C ALA A 171 -22.54 7.25 17.16
N LEU A 172 -23.36 6.25 17.49
CA LEU A 172 -24.46 6.39 18.44
C LEU A 172 -23.98 6.53 19.88
N ALA A 173 -22.82 5.96 20.22
CA ALA A 173 -22.23 6.01 21.55
C ALA A 173 -21.45 7.30 21.83
N GLN A 174 -21.24 8.19 20.84
CA GLN A 174 -20.64 9.52 21.03
C GLN A 174 -21.41 10.42 22.02
N PHE A 175 -22.60 10.02 22.48
CA PHE A 175 -23.33 10.65 23.59
C PHE A 175 -22.94 10.13 24.99
N SER A 176 -21.98 9.20 25.11
CA SER A 176 -21.49 8.65 26.38
C SER A 176 -19.97 8.89 26.55
N PRO A 177 -19.52 9.51 27.66
CA PRO A 177 -18.11 9.88 27.87
C PRO A 177 -17.15 8.68 27.97
N VAL A 178 -17.66 7.45 28.12
CA VAL A 178 -16.86 6.22 28.12
C VAL A 178 -16.58 5.71 26.69
N ALA A 179 -17.42 6.07 25.71
CA ALA A 179 -17.30 5.62 24.32
C ALA A 179 -16.58 6.63 23.40
N ALA A 180 -16.41 7.88 23.83
CA ALA A 180 -15.56 8.85 23.15
C ALA A 180 -14.07 8.43 23.14
N ALA A 181 -13.66 7.48 23.99
CA ALA A 181 -12.31 6.93 24.06
C ALA A 181 -12.03 5.83 23.03
N THR A 182 -13.03 5.35 22.27
CA THR A 182 -12.79 4.42 21.14
C THR A 182 -12.70 5.20 19.84
N ALA A 183 -11.58 5.88 19.63
CA ALA A 183 -11.24 6.49 18.36
C ALA A 183 -11.11 5.37 17.30
N SER A 184 -12.11 5.22 16.43
CA SER A 184 -12.15 4.24 15.33
C SER A 184 -12.10 2.74 15.72
N VAL A 185 -12.86 1.89 15.02
CA VAL A 185 -12.90 0.43 15.24
C VAL A 185 -11.50 -0.22 15.19
N TRP A 186 -10.57 0.41 14.46
CA TRP A 186 -9.19 -0.04 14.28
C TRP A 186 -8.30 0.14 15.52
N GLU A 187 -8.64 1.03 16.45
CA GLU A 187 -7.85 1.21 17.68
C GLU A 187 -8.22 0.22 18.80
N THR A 188 -9.34 -0.49 18.65
CA THR A 188 -9.74 -1.57 19.56
C THR A 188 -8.72 -2.72 19.51
N ALA A 189 -8.61 -3.51 20.58
CA ALA A 189 -7.68 -4.65 20.63
C ALA A 189 -7.91 -5.65 19.47
N ALA A 190 -9.17 -5.89 19.10
CA ALA A 190 -9.54 -6.73 17.96
C ALA A 190 -9.16 -6.07 16.61
N GLY A 191 -9.36 -4.75 16.47
CA GLY A 191 -8.95 -4.00 15.30
C GLY A 191 -7.43 -4.01 15.09
N LYS A 192 -6.65 -3.81 16.16
CA LYS A 192 -5.19 -3.90 16.14
C LYS A 192 -4.70 -5.29 15.73
N ALA A 193 -5.27 -6.35 16.32
CA ALA A 193 -4.93 -7.72 15.94
C ALA A 193 -5.29 -8.03 14.48
N ALA A 194 -6.41 -7.52 13.97
CA ALA A 194 -6.79 -7.67 12.57
C ALA A 194 -5.85 -6.93 11.62
N VAL A 195 -5.42 -5.71 11.97
CA VAL A 195 -4.43 -4.95 11.21
C VAL A 195 -3.08 -5.65 11.22
N GLU A 196 -2.62 -6.15 12.37
CA GLU A 196 -1.37 -6.90 12.47
C GLU A 196 -1.39 -8.18 11.64
N TRP A 197 -2.49 -8.92 11.67
CA TRP A 197 -2.67 -10.11 10.85
C TRP A 197 -2.69 -9.76 9.36
N TYR A 198 -3.44 -8.72 8.98
CA TYR A 198 -3.45 -8.22 7.61
C TYR A 198 -2.05 -7.84 7.15
N GLU A 199 -1.31 -7.08 7.96
CA GLU A 199 0.06 -6.69 7.64
C GLU A 199 0.99 -7.90 7.52
N ALA A 200 0.87 -8.92 8.38
CA ALA A 200 1.68 -10.14 8.28
C ALA A 200 1.38 -10.95 7.01
N VAL A 201 0.13 -10.97 6.56
CA VAL A 201 -0.29 -11.70 5.35
C VAL A 201 0.08 -10.94 4.09
N VAL A 202 -0.15 -9.63 4.07
CA VAL A 202 0.06 -8.78 2.89
C VAL A 202 1.54 -8.41 2.71
N PHE A 203 2.25 -8.16 3.81
CA PHE A 203 3.67 -7.85 3.80
C PHE A 203 4.49 -9.10 4.13
N ASN A 204 4.83 -9.88 3.10
CA ASN A 204 5.83 -10.94 3.21
C ASN A 204 7.06 -10.54 2.38
N PRO A 205 8.26 -10.41 2.99
CA PRO A 205 9.48 -9.99 2.28
C PRO A 205 9.89 -10.93 1.14
N VAL A 206 9.36 -12.16 1.09
CA VAL A 206 9.66 -13.17 0.07
C VAL A 206 8.55 -13.30 -0.99
N ALA A 207 7.31 -12.93 -0.68
CA ALA A 207 6.16 -13.07 -1.57
C ALA A 207 5.17 -11.90 -1.38
N ASP A 208 5.41 -10.78 -2.08
CA ASP A 208 4.51 -9.63 -2.07
C ASP A 208 3.12 -10.04 -2.57
N MET A 209 2.10 -9.92 -1.72
CA MET A 209 0.71 -10.23 -2.08
C MET A 209 0.20 -9.38 -3.24
N ASP A 210 0.74 -8.18 -3.49
CA ASP A 210 0.43 -7.39 -4.69
C ASP A 210 0.67 -8.18 -5.99
N ASN A 211 1.75 -8.97 -6.05
CA ASN A 211 2.10 -9.74 -7.24
C ASN A 211 1.33 -11.06 -7.32
N LEU A 212 0.94 -11.61 -6.17
CA LEU A 212 0.19 -12.87 -6.07
C LEU A 212 -1.34 -12.67 -6.13
N LEU A 213 -1.84 -11.46 -5.92
CA LEU A 213 -3.28 -11.17 -5.91
C LEU A 213 -3.92 -11.53 -7.25
N LEU A 214 -3.31 -11.10 -8.35
CA LEU A 214 -3.82 -11.33 -9.70
C LEU A 214 -3.84 -12.83 -10.08
N PRO A 215 -2.77 -13.62 -9.90
CA PRO A 215 -2.82 -15.05 -10.20
C PRO A 215 -3.76 -15.82 -9.27
N LEU A 216 -3.88 -15.45 -7.99
CA LEU A 216 -4.83 -16.09 -7.07
C LEU A 216 -6.28 -15.82 -7.48
N ALA A 217 -6.62 -14.57 -7.83
CA ALA A 217 -7.95 -14.20 -8.31
C ALA A 217 -8.31 -14.95 -9.59
N ALA A 218 -7.37 -15.04 -10.54
CA ALA A 218 -7.55 -15.80 -11.78
C ALA A 218 -7.76 -17.29 -11.51
N GLY A 219 -6.99 -17.88 -10.60
CA GLY A 219 -7.14 -19.28 -10.18
C GLY A 219 -8.51 -19.56 -9.54
N LEU A 220 -8.98 -18.68 -8.66
CA LEU A 220 -10.30 -18.78 -8.02
C LEU A 220 -11.44 -18.71 -9.06
N LEU A 221 -11.36 -17.77 -10.00
CA LEU A 221 -12.30 -17.66 -11.12
C LEU A 221 -12.30 -18.92 -11.98
N ALA A 222 -11.13 -19.48 -12.30
CA ALA A 222 -11.00 -20.72 -13.06
C ALA A 222 -11.65 -21.91 -12.31
N VAL A 223 -11.47 -22.01 -10.99
CA VAL A 223 -12.10 -23.08 -10.18
C VAL A 223 -13.62 -22.90 -10.13
N CYS A 224 -14.10 -21.67 -9.93
CA CYS A 224 -15.53 -21.36 -9.89
C CYS A 224 -16.21 -21.67 -11.23
N THR A 225 -15.62 -21.22 -12.34
CA THR A 225 -16.12 -21.52 -13.69
C THR A 225 -16.08 -23.01 -13.99
N ALA A 226 -14.98 -23.71 -13.66
CA ALA A 226 -14.90 -25.16 -13.84
C ALA A 226 -15.96 -25.92 -13.04
N ARG A 227 -16.22 -25.52 -11.78
CA ARG A 227 -17.29 -26.11 -10.94
C ARG A 227 -18.67 -25.84 -11.52
N TYR A 228 -18.92 -24.62 -11.99
CA TYR A 228 -20.18 -24.25 -12.65
C TYR A 228 -20.41 -25.10 -13.91
N CYS A 229 -19.44 -25.14 -14.83
CA CYS A 229 -19.51 -25.95 -16.04
C CYS A 229 -19.72 -27.44 -15.74
N ARG A 230 -19.04 -27.99 -14.71
CA ARG A 230 -19.26 -29.39 -14.27
C ARG A 230 -20.68 -29.63 -13.77
N ARG A 231 -21.28 -28.66 -13.06
CA ARG A 231 -22.69 -28.76 -12.61
C ARG A 231 -23.65 -28.72 -13.80
N CYS A 232 -23.47 -27.80 -14.74
CA CYS A 232 -24.27 -27.73 -15.96
C CYS A 232 -24.15 -29.01 -16.81
N ALA A 233 -22.94 -29.55 -16.99
CA ALA A 233 -22.71 -30.79 -17.73
C ALA A 233 -23.30 -32.05 -17.05
N ARG A 234 -23.45 -32.04 -15.72
CA ARG A 234 -24.15 -33.11 -14.99
C ARG A 234 -25.67 -32.97 -15.12
N ALA A 235 -26.18 -31.74 -15.11
CA ALA A 235 -27.61 -31.49 -15.34
C ALA A 235 -28.04 -31.92 -16.75
N THR A 236 -27.28 -31.58 -17.80
CA THR A 236 -27.59 -31.98 -19.18
C THR A 236 -27.50 -33.50 -19.40
N ARG A 237 -26.56 -34.19 -18.76
CA ARG A 237 -26.51 -35.67 -18.79
C ARG A 237 -27.71 -36.31 -18.11
N ARG A 238 -28.16 -35.79 -16.97
CA ARG A 238 -29.39 -36.26 -16.30
C ARG A 238 -30.63 -36.05 -17.16
N TRP A 239 -30.73 -34.91 -17.87
CA TRP A 239 -31.82 -34.65 -18.81
C TRP A 239 -31.79 -35.60 -20.02
N ARG A 240 -30.63 -35.81 -20.67
CA ARG A 240 -30.52 -36.78 -21.77
C ARG A 240 -30.82 -38.22 -21.34
N GLY A 241 -30.41 -38.63 -20.14
CA GLY A 241 -30.75 -39.95 -19.59
C GLY A 241 -32.24 -40.14 -19.33
N ARG A 242 -32.95 -39.08 -18.93
CA ARG A 242 -34.42 -39.11 -18.72
C ARG A 242 -35.20 -39.13 -20.04
N SER A 243 -34.78 -38.36 -21.04
CA SER A 243 -35.39 -38.38 -22.38
C SER A 243 -35.17 -39.73 -23.09
N ALA A 244 -34.01 -40.37 -22.92
CA ALA A 244 -33.76 -41.70 -23.48
C ALA A 244 -34.59 -42.80 -22.80
N GLY A 245 -34.94 -42.66 -21.52
CA GLY A 245 -35.87 -43.57 -20.83
C GLY A 245 -37.33 -43.40 -21.24
N SER A 246 -37.75 -42.17 -21.61
CA SER A 246 -39.14 -41.87 -21.99
C SER A 246 -39.52 -42.38 -23.38
N TYR A 247 -38.57 -42.52 -24.30
CA TYR A 247 -38.84 -43.06 -25.66
C TYR A 247 -39.01 -44.59 -25.70
N ARG A 248 -38.64 -45.30 -24.62
CA ARG A 248 -38.75 -46.76 -24.58
C ARG A 248 -40.13 -47.28 -24.16
N HIS A 249 -41.04 -46.40 -23.77
CA HIS A 249 -42.35 -46.77 -23.21
C HIS A 249 -43.55 -46.46 -24.13
N VAL A 250 -43.32 -45.96 -25.35
CA VAL A 250 -44.36 -45.54 -26.31
C VAL A 250 -44.32 -46.39 -27.60
N GLY A 251 -43.92 -47.66 -27.50
CA GLY A 251 -43.75 -48.56 -28.65
C GLY A 251 -44.34 -49.95 -28.40
N GLY A 252 -45.56 -50.00 -27.86
CA GLY A 252 -46.31 -51.22 -27.60
C GLY A 252 -47.76 -50.86 -27.34
N GLY A 253 -48.46 -50.44 -28.39
CA GLY A 253 -49.91 -50.38 -28.44
C GLY A 253 -50.30 -51.33 -29.56
N ASP A 254 -50.83 -52.49 -29.17
CA ASP A 254 -51.34 -53.51 -30.07
C ASP A 254 -52.59 -52.97 -30.77
N ASP A 255 -52.60 -53.06 -32.10
CA ASP A 255 -53.78 -52.89 -32.94
C ASP A 255 -54.64 -54.16 -32.79
N GLU A 256 -55.73 -54.08 -32.03
CA GLU A 256 -56.85 -55.04 -32.16
C GLU A 256 -58.03 -54.26 -32.78
N GLU A 257 -58.25 -54.54 -34.06
CA GLU A 257 -59.38 -54.07 -34.86
C GLU A 257 -60.68 -54.72 -34.35
N GLU A 258 -61.68 -53.88 -34.08
CA GLU A 258 -63.07 -54.27 -33.85
C GLU A 258 -63.68 -54.80 -35.17
N GLU A 259 -63.99 -56.10 -35.23
CA GLU A 259 -64.98 -56.63 -36.17
C GLU A 259 -66.36 -56.60 -35.51
N GLU A 260 -67.16 -55.65 -35.96
CA GLU A 260 -68.61 -55.56 -35.78
C GLU A 260 -69.26 -56.40 -36.89
N GLU A 261 -69.90 -57.52 -36.55
CA GLU A 261 -70.86 -58.18 -37.46
C GLU A 261 -72.09 -58.66 -36.68
N ASP A 262 -73.22 -58.06 -37.05
CA ASP A 262 -74.59 -58.41 -36.70
C ASP A 262 -74.91 -59.89 -37.00
N ASP A 263 -75.67 -60.56 -36.13
CA ASP A 263 -77.00 -61.09 -36.51
C ASP A 263 -77.66 -61.95 -35.42
N LEU A 264 -78.89 -61.52 -35.10
CA LEU A 264 -80.14 -62.30 -34.95
C LEU A 264 -80.24 -63.52 -34.02
N SER A 265 -81.28 -63.42 -33.18
CA SER A 265 -82.16 -64.42 -32.51
C SER A 265 -81.86 -64.87 -31.08
#